data_AF-A0A2P4ER47-F1
#
_entry.id   AF-A0A2P4ER47-F1
#
_cell.length_a   1.000
_cell.length_b   1.000
_cell.length_c   1.000
_cell.angle_alpha   90.00
_cell.angle_beta   90.00
_cell.angle_gamma   90.00
#
_symmetry.space_group_name_H-M   'P 1'
#
loop_
_entity.id
_entity.type
_entity.pdbx_description
1 polymer ?
#
loop_
_entity_poly.entity_id
_entity_poly.type
_entity_poly.pdbx_seq_one_letter_code
_entity_poly.pdbx_strand_id
1 'polypeptide(L)'
;MTTTPATRQPCPPGTCDCDRDTLAGQANADPRILRLTLHEEKRLLARLEAITTLEELEHLQLRMYQQLGIRLVITPGFGEVRSVHGINIQLLPQPGLCRKTRKSVPAAIRRGLKTHPEITFALLNNQDLLRDA
;
A
#
# COMPACT_ATOMS: atom_id res chain seq x y z
N MET A 1 -16.89 -8.11 -28.27
CA MET A 1 -16.37 -9.11 -27.31
C MET A 1 -16.16 -8.41 -25.98
N THR A 2 -17.00 -8.72 -24.99
CA THR A 2 -16.96 -8.06 -23.68
C THR A 2 -15.81 -8.67 -22.89
N THR A 3 -14.64 -8.02 -22.92
CA THR A 3 -13.52 -8.42 -22.06
C THR A 3 -13.91 -8.08 -20.63
N THR A 4 -14.54 -9.04 -19.93
CA THR A 4 -14.79 -8.94 -18.50
C THR A 4 -13.47 -8.57 -17.82
N PRO A 5 -13.37 -7.42 -17.14
CA PRO A 5 -12.13 -7.04 -16.49
C PRO A 5 -11.73 -8.19 -15.57
N ALA A 6 -10.48 -8.64 -15.67
CA ALA A 6 -9.97 -9.77 -14.91
C ALA A 6 -10.08 -9.47 -13.41
N THR A 7 -11.19 -9.86 -12.81
CA THR A 7 -11.43 -9.72 -11.38
C THR A 7 -10.57 -10.74 -10.66
N ARG A 8 -9.96 -10.29 -9.57
CA ARG A 8 -9.11 -11.07 -8.69
C ARG A 8 -9.76 -12.42 -8.34
N GLN A 9 -9.01 -13.51 -8.52
CA GLN A 9 -9.49 -14.84 -8.13
C GLN A 9 -9.82 -14.90 -6.63
N PRO A 10 -10.83 -15.69 -6.22
CA PRO A 10 -11.21 -15.81 -4.83
C PRO A 10 -10.01 -16.24 -3.99
N CYS A 11 -9.94 -15.72 -2.77
CA CYS A 11 -8.88 -16.14 -1.87
C CYS A 11 -9.14 -17.59 -1.46
N PRO A 12 -8.10 -18.46 -1.43
CA PRO A 12 -8.28 -19.83 -0.99
C PRO A 12 -8.82 -19.88 0.46
N PRO A 13 -9.67 -20.87 0.79
CA PRO A 13 -10.30 -20.97 2.10
C PRO A 13 -9.25 -20.98 3.21
N GLY A 14 -9.48 -20.21 4.28
CA GLY A 14 -8.57 -20.10 5.44
C GLY A 14 -7.32 -19.25 5.25
N THR A 15 -7.07 -18.72 4.04
CA THR A 15 -5.83 -17.95 3.77
C THR A 15 -6.00 -16.43 3.93
N CYS A 16 -7.23 -15.92 3.76
CA CYS A 16 -7.49 -14.49 3.78
C CYS A 16 -8.78 -14.13 4.52
N ASP A 17 -8.66 -13.22 5.48
CA ASP A 17 -9.69 -12.54 6.25
C ASP A 17 -10.16 -11.24 5.55
N CYS A 18 -10.17 -11.23 4.22
CA CYS A 18 -10.40 -10.02 3.45
C CYS A 18 -11.85 -9.79 3.05
N ASP A 19 -12.81 -10.59 3.52
CA ASP A 19 -14.25 -10.39 3.26
C ASP A 19 -14.58 -10.10 1.79
N ARG A 20 -13.85 -10.74 0.85
CA ARG A 20 -13.98 -10.47 -0.59
C ARG A 20 -15.40 -10.76 -1.07
N ASP A 21 -15.96 -11.89 -0.64
CA ASP A 21 -17.29 -12.32 -1.06
C ASP A 21 -18.38 -11.44 -0.43
N THR A 22 -18.16 -10.98 0.81
CA THR A 22 -18.98 -9.95 1.46
C THR A 22 -18.95 -8.63 0.67
N LEU A 23 -17.76 -8.18 0.25
CA LEU A 23 -17.57 -6.98 -0.57
C LEU A 23 -18.25 -7.10 -1.95
N ALA A 24 -18.13 -8.26 -2.61
CA ALA A 24 -18.74 -8.50 -3.91
C ALA A 24 -20.28 -8.48 -3.87
N GLY A 25 -20.88 -8.81 -2.73
CA GLY A 25 -22.32 -8.75 -2.51
C GLY A 25 -22.84 -7.40 -1.99
N GLN A 26 -21.96 -6.48 -1.58
CA GLN A 26 -22.34 -5.18 -1.02
C GLN A 26 -22.44 -4.11 -2.12
N ALA A 27 -23.61 -3.46 -2.24
CA ALA A 27 -23.84 -2.41 -3.24
C ALA A 27 -23.05 -1.11 -3.00
N ASN A 28 -22.68 -0.81 -1.74
CA ASN A 28 -21.94 0.38 -1.34
C ASN A 28 -20.44 0.13 -1.11
N ALA A 29 -19.97 -1.08 -1.40
CA ALA A 29 -18.57 -1.43 -1.24
C ALA A 29 -17.74 -0.96 -2.43
N ASP A 30 -16.49 -0.55 -2.19
CA ASP A 30 -15.56 -0.16 -3.25
C ASP A 30 -15.14 -1.39 -4.09
N PRO A 31 -15.61 -1.58 -5.34
CA PRO A 31 -15.24 -2.74 -6.15
C PRO A 31 -13.82 -2.61 -6.72
N ARG A 32 -13.19 -1.44 -6.57
CA ARG A 32 -11.88 -1.10 -7.13
C ARG A 32 -10.79 -2.06 -6.64
N ILE A 33 -10.85 -2.46 -5.37
CA ILE A 33 -9.89 -3.39 -4.78
C ILE A 33 -9.95 -4.79 -5.41
N LEU A 34 -11.09 -5.18 -6.00
CA LEU A 34 -11.25 -6.46 -6.70
C LEU A 34 -10.51 -6.49 -8.04
N ARG A 35 -10.06 -5.33 -8.53
CA ARG A 35 -9.22 -5.26 -9.73
C ARG A 35 -7.81 -5.78 -9.47
N LEU A 36 -7.32 -5.69 -8.22
CA LEU A 36 -5.95 -6.06 -7.83
C LEU A 36 -5.66 -7.56 -8.06
N THR A 37 -5.26 -7.92 -9.26
CA THR A 37 -4.87 -9.29 -9.61
C THR A 37 -3.49 -9.64 -9.03
N LEU A 38 -3.12 -10.92 -9.04
CA LEU A 38 -1.77 -11.35 -8.66
C LEU A 38 -0.67 -10.69 -9.51
N HIS A 39 -0.95 -10.42 -10.79
CA HIS A 39 -0.01 -9.75 -11.68
C HIS A 39 0.14 -8.27 -11.32
N GLU A 40 -0.97 -7.59 -11.05
CA GLU A 40 -0.94 -6.19 -10.60
C GLU A 40 -0.30 -6.04 -9.23
N GLU A 41 -0.55 -6.97 -8.29
CA GLU A 41 0.13 -7.00 -7.00
C GLU A 41 1.65 -7.11 -7.19
N LYS A 42 2.14 -8.05 -8.01
CA LYS A 42 3.58 -8.18 -8.30
C LYS A 42 4.15 -6.90 -8.93
N ARG A 43 3.45 -6.31 -9.90
CA ARG A 43 3.89 -5.06 -10.55
C ARG A 43 3.93 -3.90 -9.56
N LEU A 44 2.95 -3.80 -8.68
CA LEU A 44 2.91 -2.79 -7.62
C LEU A 44 4.09 -2.96 -6.67
N LEU A 45 4.35 -4.17 -6.18
CA LEU A 45 5.47 -4.45 -5.29
C LEU A 45 6.81 -4.11 -5.94
N ALA A 46 7.05 -4.56 -7.16
CA ALA A 46 8.26 -4.23 -7.90
C ALA A 46 8.45 -2.71 -8.06
N ARG A 47 7.36 -1.97 -8.31
CA ARG A 47 7.41 -0.52 -8.45
C ARG A 47 7.64 0.21 -7.12
N LEU A 48 7.10 -0.32 -6.02
CA LEU A 48 7.37 0.18 -4.66
C LEU A 48 8.82 -0.08 -4.23
N GLU A 49 9.41 -1.21 -4.65
CA GLU A 49 10.81 -1.55 -4.39
C GLU A 49 11.78 -0.68 -5.21
N ALA A 50 11.36 -0.20 -6.38
CA ALA A 50 12.16 0.63 -7.29
C ALA A 50 11.99 2.15 -7.09
N ILE A 51 11.33 2.59 -6.01
CA ILE A 51 11.15 4.01 -5.71
C ILE A 51 12.50 4.64 -5.39
N THR A 52 12.78 5.77 -6.03
CA THR A 52 14.04 6.52 -5.84
C THR A 52 13.85 7.85 -5.12
N THR A 53 12.63 8.40 -5.13
CA THR A 53 12.33 9.72 -4.57
C THR A 53 11.08 9.72 -3.70
N LEU A 54 10.96 10.71 -2.80
CA LEU A 54 9.78 10.92 -1.97
C LEU A 54 8.54 11.22 -2.82
N GLU A 55 8.69 12.03 -3.85
CA GLU A 55 7.59 12.44 -4.73
C GLU A 55 6.98 11.23 -5.47
N GLU A 56 7.81 10.28 -5.92
CA GLU A 56 7.33 9.02 -6.48
C GLU A 56 6.54 8.19 -5.47
N LEU A 57 6.98 8.14 -4.22
CA LEU A 57 6.26 7.44 -3.14
C LEU A 57 4.89 8.09 -2.90
N GLU A 58 4.82 9.42 -2.85
CA GLU A 58 3.56 10.16 -2.68
C GLU A 58 2.61 9.98 -3.87
N HIS A 59 3.14 10.06 -5.10
CA HIS A 59 2.37 9.79 -6.31
C HIS A 59 1.82 8.34 -6.33
N LEU A 60 2.62 7.36 -5.89
CA LEU A 60 2.15 5.98 -5.80
C LEU A 60 1.08 5.81 -4.73
N GLN A 61 1.20 6.47 -3.57
CA GLN A 61 0.15 6.47 -2.54
C GLN A 61 -1.17 7.02 -3.09
N LEU A 62 -1.12 8.18 -3.76
CA LEU A 62 -2.31 8.79 -4.36
C LEU A 62 -2.92 7.90 -5.43
N ARG A 63 -2.10 7.31 -6.32
CA ARG A 63 -2.60 6.40 -7.35
C ARG A 63 -3.19 5.12 -6.77
N MET A 64 -2.60 4.56 -5.71
CA MET A 64 -3.18 3.40 -5.02
C MET A 64 -4.56 3.73 -4.44
N TYR A 65 -4.71 4.92 -3.85
CA TYR A 65 -6.00 5.37 -3.36
C TYR A 65 -7.01 5.59 -4.50
N GLN A 66 -6.62 6.27 -5.58
CA GLN A 66 -7.51 6.55 -6.71
C GLN A 66 -7.92 5.27 -7.46
N GLN A 67 -6.96 4.39 -7.76
CA GLN A 67 -7.18 3.20 -8.58
C GLN A 67 -7.78 2.03 -7.80
N LEU A 68 -7.38 1.84 -6.54
CA LEU A 68 -7.73 0.67 -5.73
C LEU A 68 -8.53 1.01 -4.47
N GLY A 69 -8.62 2.28 -4.08
CA GLY A 69 -9.25 2.71 -2.82
C GLY A 69 -8.38 2.47 -1.59
N ILE A 70 -7.17 1.93 -1.75
CA ILE A 70 -6.30 1.57 -0.61
C ILE A 70 -5.68 2.83 -0.03
N ARG A 71 -5.83 3.00 1.29
CA ARG A 71 -5.15 4.06 2.03
C ARG A 71 -3.89 3.52 2.69
N LEU A 72 -2.75 4.04 2.25
CA LEU A 72 -1.46 3.82 2.88
C LEU A 72 -1.22 4.93 3.92
N VAL A 73 -0.76 4.55 5.10
CA VAL A 73 -0.37 5.46 6.17
C VAL A 73 1.11 5.26 6.43
N ILE A 74 1.90 6.32 6.23
CA ILE A 74 3.32 6.35 6.58
C ILE A 74 3.50 7.42 7.64
N THR A 75 3.95 7.01 8.83
CA THR A 75 4.17 7.89 9.96
C THR A 75 5.56 7.64 10.55
N PRO A 76 6.23 8.67 11.08
CA PRO A 76 7.48 8.48 11.77
C PRO A 76 7.18 7.97 13.18
N GLY A 77 7.93 6.97 13.62
CA GLY A 77 7.90 6.45 14.97
C GLY A 77 8.35 7.52 15.94
N PHE A 78 7.60 7.70 17.04
CA PHE A 78 8.02 8.54 18.14
C PHE A 78 9.24 7.89 18.81
N GLY A 79 10.39 8.58 18.81
CA GLY A 79 11.57 8.18 19.55
C GLY A 79 12.71 7.62 18.69
N GLU A 80 13.71 8.48 18.48
CA GLU A 80 15.14 8.15 18.49
C GLU A 80 15.83 7.50 17.27
N VAL A 81 15.14 7.06 16.21
CA VAL A 81 15.87 6.54 15.03
C VAL A 81 15.51 7.25 13.73
N ARG A 82 16.43 8.12 13.27
CA ARG A 82 16.54 8.59 11.88
C ARG A 82 16.95 7.44 10.96
N SER A 83 16.11 6.41 10.86
CA SER A 83 16.40 5.18 10.14
C SER A 83 15.12 4.55 9.62
N VAL A 84 15.24 3.67 8.63
CA VAL A 84 14.10 2.98 7.98
C VAL A 84 13.23 2.24 9.01
N HIS A 85 13.83 1.71 10.08
CA HIS A 85 13.13 1.04 11.18
C HIS A 85 12.26 1.97 12.03
N GLY A 86 12.57 3.26 12.03
CA GLY A 86 11.76 4.30 12.67
C GLY A 86 10.54 4.71 11.86
N ILE A 87 10.34 4.21 10.63
CA ILE A 87 9.14 4.56 9.84
C ILE A 87 8.07 3.47 10.01
N ASN A 88 6.90 3.90 10.47
CA ASN A 88 5.72 3.07 10.58
C ASN A 88 4.89 3.15 9.29
N ILE A 89 4.83 2.03 8.55
CA ILE A 89 4.11 1.91 7.27
C ILE A 89 3.00 0.89 7.47
N GLN A 90 1.75 1.33 7.34
CA GLN A 90 0.56 0.49 7.50
C GLN A 90 -0.47 0.79 6.41
N LEU A 91 -1.29 -0.19 6.06
CA LEU A 91 -2.46 0.00 5.20
C LEU A 91 -3.68 0.03 6.10
N LEU A 92 -4.60 0.97 5.87
CA LEU A 92 -5.85 0.99 6.60
C LEU A 92 -6.67 -0.27 6.29
N PRO A 93 -7.25 -0.91 7.31
CA PRO A 93 -8.09 -2.08 7.11
C PRO A 93 -9.32 -1.69 6.29
N GLN A 94 -9.58 -2.43 5.21
CA GLN A 94 -10.78 -2.28 4.40
C GLN A 94 -11.19 -3.65 3.83
N PRO A 95 -12.49 -3.87 3.59
CA PRO A 95 -12.95 -5.09 2.94
C PRO A 95 -12.34 -5.21 1.53
N GLY A 96 -12.05 -6.43 1.10
CA GLY A 96 -11.31 -6.76 -0.11
C GLY A 96 -9.78 -6.71 0.01
N LEU A 97 -9.22 -6.08 1.05
CA LEU A 97 -7.78 -5.95 1.20
C LEU A 97 -7.13 -7.23 1.75
N CYS A 98 -6.36 -7.87 0.90
CA CYS A 98 -5.78 -9.17 1.21
C CYS A 98 -4.75 -9.11 2.36
N ARG A 99 -4.76 -10.10 3.26
CA ARG A 99 -3.74 -10.24 4.32
C ARG A 99 -2.31 -10.24 3.77
N LYS A 100 -2.12 -10.86 2.60
CA LYS A 100 -0.85 -10.87 1.89
C LYS A 100 -0.43 -9.45 1.49
N THR A 101 -1.29 -8.72 0.77
CA THR A 101 -1.04 -7.34 0.34
C THR A 101 -0.76 -6.41 1.51
N ARG A 102 -1.50 -6.54 2.63
CA ARG A 102 -1.26 -5.79 3.88
C ARG A 102 0.15 -5.96 4.44
N LYS A 103 0.80 -7.11 4.19
CA LYS A 103 2.18 -7.38 4.63
C LYS A 103 3.20 -7.09 3.55
N SER A 104 2.90 -7.42 2.30
CA SER A 104 3.83 -7.26 1.17
C SER A 104 4.07 -5.81 0.80
N VAL A 105 3.03 -4.95 0.79
CA VAL A 105 3.17 -3.54 0.42
C VAL A 105 4.10 -2.79 1.39
N PRO A 106 3.92 -2.87 2.73
CA PRO A 106 4.86 -2.26 3.66
C PRO A 106 6.27 -2.84 3.55
N ALA A 107 6.39 -4.15 3.29
CA ALA A 107 7.69 -4.79 3.11
C ALA A 107 8.43 -4.29 1.87
N ALA A 108 7.73 -4.09 0.75
CA ALA A 108 8.28 -3.54 -0.48
C ALA A 108 8.75 -2.09 -0.30
N ILE A 109 7.94 -1.25 0.36
CA ILE A 109 8.33 0.13 0.67
C ILE A 109 9.56 0.16 1.56
N ARG A 110 9.61 -0.68 2.62
CA ARG A 110 10.79 -0.78 3.49
C ARG A 110 12.05 -1.18 2.71
N ARG A 111 11.94 -2.04 1.70
CA ARG A 111 13.06 -2.41 0.83
C ARG A 111 13.52 -1.21 0.00
N GLY A 112 12.59 -0.49 -0.64
CA GLY A 112 12.89 0.73 -1.38
C GLY A 112 13.59 1.78 -0.50
N LEU A 113 13.05 2.05 0.69
CA LEU A 113 13.64 2.98 1.67
C LEU A 113 15.01 2.53 2.19
N LYS A 114 15.26 1.21 2.26
CA LYS A 114 16.57 0.67 2.64
C LYS A 114 17.62 0.86 1.53
N THR A 115 17.21 0.76 0.27
CA THR A 115 18.07 1.03 -0.89
C THR A 115 18.34 2.53 -1.04
N HIS A 116 17.32 3.36 -0.78
CA HIS A 116 17.33 4.81 -0.92
C HIS A 116 17.07 5.51 0.42
N PRO A 117 18.08 5.58 1.32
CA PRO A 117 17.93 6.21 2.61
C PRO A 117 17.61 7.71 2.50
N GLU A 118 17.96 8.38 1.39
CA GLU A 118 17.57 9.78 1.12
C GLU A 118 16.07 10.02 1.24
N ILE A 119 15.23 9.06 0.82
CA ILE A 119 13.77 9.15 0.92
C ILE A 119 13.33 9.16 2.39
N THR A 120 13.98 8.33 3.22
CA THR A 120 13.70 8.26 4.66
C THR A 120 13.99 9.61 5.32
N PHE A 121 15.14 10.22 5.00
CA PHE A 121 15.48 11.54 5.52
C PHE A 121 14.52 12.63 5.03
N ALA A 122 14.17 12.63 3.74
CA ALA A 122 13.22 13.59 3.18
C ALA A 122 11.82 13.46 3.79
N LEU A 123 11.36 12.24 4.05
CA LEU A 123 10.06 11.95 4.65
C LEU A 123 10.02 12.39 6.13
N LEU A 124 11.08 12.10 6.87
CA LEU A 124 11.25 12.59 8.24
C LEU A 124 11.26 14.12 8.26
N ASN A 125 12.02 14.77 7.38
CA ASN A 125 12.12 16.23 7.34
C ASN A 125 10.79 16.91 6.96
N ASN A 126 10.03 16.35 6.02
CA ASN A 126 8.70 16.88 5.67
C ASN A 126 7.69 16.76 6.82
N GLN A 127 7.69 15.63 7.53
CA GLN A 127 6.77 15.41 8.64
C GLN A 127 7.19 16.14 9.93
N ASP A 128 8.48 16.39 10.12
CA ASP A 128 9.03 17.26 11.17
C ASP A 128 8.54 18.71 10.96
N LEU A 129 8.62 19.21 9.72
CA LEU A 129 8.14 20.55 9.33
C LEU A 129 6.63 20.76 9.59
N LEU A 130 5.83 19.69 9.56
CA LEU A 130 4.38 19.70 9.83
C LEU A 130 4.04 19.53 11.33
N ARG A 131 4.98 19.08 12.16
CA ARG A 131 4.79 18.91 13.61
C ARG A 131 5.23 20.11 14.43
N ASP A 132 6.13 20.93 13.90
CA ASP A 132 6.68 22.12 14.57
C ASP A 132 5.86 23.41 14.30
N ALA A 133 4.66 23.30 13.71
CA ALA A 133 3.77 24.42 13.38
C ALA A 133 2.50 24.46 14.25
#